data_AF-A0A157T122-F1
#
_entry.id   AF-A0A157T122-F1
#
_cell.length_a   1.000
_cell.length_b   1.000
_cell.length_c   1.000
_cell.angle_alpha   90.00
_cell.angle_beta   90.00
_cell.angle_gamma   90.00
#
_symmetry.space_group_name_H-M   'P 1'
#
loop_
_entity.id
_entity.type
_entity.pdbx_description
1 polymer ?
#
loop_
_entity_poly.entity_id
_entity_poly.type
_entity_poly.pdbx_seq_one_letter_code
_entity_poly.pdbx_strand_id
1 'polypeptide(L)'
;MNKLYIVLPVIVIIAIGVMGGIIYLHQQSLSVKPVTTTEFSTTTSTSTTTNAITTTVTQTVTSITSYNQLIYVTSSASSPTPVYLNNSTIPSFYLEVNMWNAKNYNGNYTMVFNPLTRTLSVSFNLTQVKPLEWTNGYPEIYVGRKPWDTAYAGNIFPMRIGNMTPFMVSFYINLTKLDPSINFDIASDAWIVRPQIAFSPGTAPGNGDIEIMVWLFSQNLQPAGEQVGKVVVPIYINHTLVNATFQVWEMKSVPWGGWEYIAFRPDGWKVTNGYVSYEPNLFIKALSNFTSYNITNYYLTDWEFGTEWGTMTSNGTAYFSWTVSNFSETLL
;
A
#
# COMPACT_ATOMS: atom_id res chain seq x y z
N MET A 1 71.08 -16.46 -30.11
CA MET A 1 71.32 -15.02 -29.82
C MET A 1 69.98 -14.37 -29.54
N ASN A 2 69.78 -13.97 -28.29
CA ASN A 2 68.54 -13.42 -27.75
C ASN A 2 68.19 -12.09 -28.43
N LYS A 3 66.97 -11.97 -28.97
CA LYS A 3 66.38 -10.68 -29.32
C LYS A 3 65.37 -10.29 -28.24
N LEU A 4 65.78 -9.26 -27.51
CA LEU A 4 65.05 -8.54 -26.48
C LEU A 4 63.82 -7.86 -27.10
N TYR A 5 62.61 -8.18 -26.62
CA TYR A 5 61.41 -7.42 -26.95
C TYR A 5 61.32 -6.21 -26.00
N ILE A 6 61.47 -5.02 -26.55
CA ILE A 6 61.17 -3.76 -25.85
C ILE A 6 59.66 -3.54 -25.96
N VAL A 7 58.96 -3.62 -24.82
CA VAL A 7 57.55 -3.24 -24.70
C VAL A 7 57.50 -1.72 -24.47
N LEU A 8 57.00 -0.97 -25.45
CA LEU A 8 56.62 0.44 -25.28
C LEU A 8 55.23 0.51 -24.61
N PRO A 9 55.05 1.22 -23.49
CA PRO A 9 53.73 1.46 -22.93
C PRO A 9 52.97 2.49 -23.78
N VAL A 10 51.82 2.09 -24.32
CA VAL A 10 50.85 3.00 -24.95
C VAL A 10 50.12 3.74 -23.83
N ILE A 11 50.43 5.03 -23.65
CA ILE A 11 49.66 5.94 -22.80
C ILE A 11 48.43 6.37 -23.60
N VAL A 12 47.25 5.88 -23.21
CA VAL A 12 45.97 6.39 -23.72
C VAL A 12 45.58 7.62 -22.90
N ILE A 13 45.68 8.79 -23.51
CA ILE A 13 45.18 10.06 -22.96
C ILE A 13 43.67 10.11 -23.24
N ILE A 14 42.85 9.89 -22.23
CA ILE A 14 41.41 10.19 -22.30
C ILE A 14 41.24 11.67 -21.93
N ALA A 15 40.95 12.50 -22.92
CA ALA A 15 40.58 13.89 -22.73
C ALA A 15 39.19 13.96 -22.11
N ILE A 16 39.11 14.36 -20.83
CA ILE A 16 37.85 14.71 -20.17
C ILE A 16 37.54 16.16 -20.54
N GLY A 17 36.69 16.32 -21.56
CA GLY A 17 36.07 17.60 -21.88
C GLY A 17 34.99 17.93 -20.85
N VAL A 18 35.30 18.84 -19.94
CA VAL A 18 34.34 19.47 -19.03
C VAL A 18 33.55 20.51 -19.85
N MET A 19 32.30 20.20 -20.17
CA MET A 19 31.30 21.23 -20.50
C MET A 19 30.14 21.09 -19.52
N GLY A 20 30.06 22.10 -18.63
CA GLY A 20 29.02 22.22 -17.64
C GLY A 20 27.66 22.45 -18.27
N GLY A 21 26.74 21.53 -17.99
CA GLY A 21 25.30 21.77 -18.02
C GLY A 21 24.78 21.59 -16.60
N ILE A 22 24.61 22.70 -15.88
CA ILE A 22 23.90 22.72 -14.61
C ILE A 22 22.44 22.38 -14.92
N ILE A 23 22.00 21.17 -14.62
CA ILE A 23 20.58 20.81 -14.64
C ILE A 23 19.95 21.49 -13.41
N TYR A 24 19.26 22.59 -13.69
CA TYR A 24 18.48 23.33 -12.71
C TYR A 24 17.20 22.53 -12.42
N LEU A 25 17.23 21.69 -11.37
CA LEU A 25 16.02 21.12 -10.79
C LEU A 25 15.21 22.28 -10.18
N HIS A 26 14.15 22.69 -10.89
CA HIS A 26 13.16 23.64 -10.39
C HIS A 26 12.34 22.94 -9.29
N GLN A 27 12.84 22.93 -8.06
CA GLN A 27 11.99 22.74 -6.88
C GLN A 27 11.10 23.98 -6.77
N GLN A 28 9.84 23.87 -7.21
CA GLN A 28 8.84 24.84 -6.81
C GLN A 28 8.54 24.64 -5.32
N SER A 29 9.23 25.39 -4.46
CA SER A 29 8.78 25.58 -3.09
C SER A 29 7.50 26.42 -3.13
N LEU A 30 6.34 25.76 -3.08
CA LEU A 30 5.09 26.45 -2.79
C LEU A 30 5.18 26.98 -1.35
N SER A 31 5.47 28.28 -1.22
CA SER A 31 5.37 28.99 0.05
C SER A 31 3.89 29.16 0.38
N VAL A 32 3.32 28.14 1.02
CA VAL A 32 1.97 28.23 1.60
C VAL A 32 2.12 28.93 2.95
N LYS A 33 1.61 30.16 3.06
CA LYS A 33 1.48 30.83 4.35
C LYS A 33 0.57 29.99 5.26
N PRO A 34 1.02 29.59 6.46
CA PRO A 34 0.18 28.86 7.39
C PRO A 34 -0.96 29.77 7.86
N VAL A 35 -2.19 29.28 7.75
CA VAL A 35 -3.33 29.83 8.50
C VAL A 35 -3.51 28.94 9.71
N THR A 36 -3.17 29.49 10.87
CA THR A 36 -3.37 28.84 12.17
C THR A 36 -4.78 29.19 12.65
N THR A 37 -5.66 28.20 12.76
CA THR A 37 -6.90 28.35 13.52
C THR A 37 -6.71 27.76 14.92
N THR A 38 -6.85 28.62 15.92
CA THR A 38 -6.75 28.23 17.34
C THR A 38 -8.15 27.93 17.85
N GLU A 39 -8.46 26.67 18.13
CA GLU A 39 -9.65 26.33 18.92
C GLU A 39 -9.27 26.22 20.40
N PHE A 40 -9.98 26.97 21.23
CA PHE A 40 -9.82 26.95 22.68
C PHE A 40 -10.89 26.05 23.29
N SER A 41 -10.48 24.95 23.90
CA SER A 41 -11.37 24.15 24.75
C SER A 41 -10.99 24.32 26.21
N THR A 42 -11.83 25.00 26.97
CA THR A 42 -11.63 25.21 28.41
C THR A 42 -12.40 24.13 29.17
N THR A 43 -11.72 23.22 29.84
CA THR A 43 -12.36 22.22 30.71
C THR A 43 -12.16 22.63 32.17
N THR A 44 -13.25 22.99 32.86
CA THR A 44 -13.22 23.31 34.29
C THR A 44 -13.53 22.05 35.09
N SER A 45 -12.60 21.60 35.92
CA SER A 45 -12.82 20.47 36.84
C SER A 45 -12.82 20.98 38.28
N THR A 46 -13.93 20.77 38.99
CA THR A 46 -14.06 21.14 40.40
C THR A 46 -13.92 19.88 41.26
N SER A 47 -12.88 19.82 42.09
CA SER A 47 -12.71 18.76 43.08
C SER A 47 -13.06 19.26 44.48
N THR A 48 -13.93 18.53 45.19
CA THR A 48 -14.31 18.85 46.57
C THR A 48 -13.64 17.87 47.53
N THR A 49 -12.75 18.34 48.41
CA THR A 49 -12.22 17.55 49.52
C THR A 49 -12.94 17.90 50.82
N THR A 50 -13.36 16.88 51.57
CA THR A 50 -14.01 16.98 52.89
C THR A 50 -13.02 17.45 53.95
N ASN A 51 -12.78 18.76 53.97
CA ASN A 51 -12.49 19.63 55.11
C ASN A 51 -12.00 20.97 54.51
N ALA A 52 -12.73 22.03 54.82
CA ALA A 52 -12.69 23.37 54.24
C ALA A 52 -11.35 23.83 53.65
N ILE A 53 -11.23 23.75 52.32
CA ILE A 53 -10.63 24.73 51.38
C ILE A 53 -11.14 24.30 49.99
N THR A 54 -11.91 25.15 49.30
CA THR A 54 -12.29 24.93 47.90
C THR A 54 -11.13 25.38 47.02
N THR A 55 -10.40 24.46 46.40
CA THR A 55 -9.36 24.80 45.42
C THR A 55 -9.93 24.66 44.01
N THR A 56 -10.22 25.77 43.34
CA THR A 56 -10.56 25.76 41.91
C THR A 56 -9.27 25.64 41.12
N VAL A 57 -9.03 24.49 40.48
CA VAL A 57 -7.89 24.31 39.57
C VAL A 57 -8.40 24.51 38.15
N THR A 58 -8.09 25.67 37.56
CA THR A 58 -8.30 25.90 36.13
C THR A 58 -7.11 25.29 35.39
N GLN A 59 -7.28 24.10 34.81
CA GLN A 59 -6.29 23.56 33.86
C GLN A 59 -6.64 24.04 32.46
N THR A 60 -5.80 24.90 31.89
CA THR A 60 -5.84 25.19 30.46
C THR A 60 -5.03 24.11 29.75
N VAL A 61 -5.71 23.08 29.24
CA VAL A 61 -5.06 22.10 28.37
C VAL A 61 -4.90 22.72 26.99
N THR A 62 -3.66 23.10 26.64
CA THR A 62 -3.32 23.54 25.28
C THR A 62 -2.93 22.32 24.44
N SER A 63 -3.91 21.55 23.96
CA SER A 63 -3.64 20.49 22.98
C SER A 63 -3.67 21.08 21.57
N ILE A 64 -2.51 21.46 21.05
CA ILE A 64 -2.36 21.84 19.64
C ILE A 64 -2.32 20.55 18.84
N THR A 65 -3.44 20.19 18.21
CA THR A 65 -3.48 19.09 17.25
C THR A 65 -3.47 19.66 15.85
N SER A 66 -2.30 19.76 15.21
CA SER A 66 -2.16 20.31 13.86
C SER A 66 -2.25 19.20 12.80
N TYR A 67 -3.46 18.89 12.33
CA TYR A 67 -3.68 17.97 11.19
C TYR A 67 -3.80 18.69 9.83
N ASN A 68 -3.19 19.87 9.69
CA ASN A 68 -3.40 20.72 8.51
C ASN A 68 -2.35 20.56 7.41
N GLN A 69 -1.33 19.73 7.61
CA GLN A 69 -0.31 19.53 6.58
C GLN A 69 -0.61 18.26 5.78
N LEU A 70 -0.67 18.42 4.45
CA LEU A 70 -0.68 17.32 3.52
C LEU A 70 0.59 16.46 3.72
N ILE A 71 0.42 15.14 3.75
CA ILE A 71 1.52 14.19 3.87
C ILE A 71 1.90 13.78 2.45
N TYR A 72 3.11 14.16 2.02
CA TYR A 72 3.65 13.80 0.71
C TYR A 72 4.53 12.55 0.85
N VAL A 73 4.28 11.55 0.01
CA VAL A 73 5.17 10.39 -0.12
C VAL A 73 6.16 10.68 -1.23
N THR A 74 7.45 10.76 -0.88
CA THR A 74 8.50 11.29 -1.75
C THR A 74 9.44 10.22 -2.30
N SER A 75 9.40 9.02 -1.75
CA SER A 75 10.20 7.88 -2.23
C SER A 75 9.37 7.05 -3.21
N SER A 76 9.96 6.72 -4.36
CA SER A 76 9.36 5.76 -5.30
C SER A 76 9.62 4.31 -4.91
N ALA A 77 10.68 4.06 -4.12
CA ALA A 77 10.98 2.74 -3.59
C ALA A 77 9.96 2.33 -2.51
N SER A 78 9.96 1.04 -2.16
CA SER A 78 9.23 0.48 -1.02
C SER A 78 9.80 1.05 0.28
N SER A 79 9.32 2.23 0.65
CA SER A 79 9.78 3.04 1.78
C SER A 79 8.55 3.67 2.44
N PRO A 80 8.00 3.01 3.48
CA PRO A 80 6.72 3.38 4.05
C PRO A 80 6.73 4.74 4.71
N THR A 81 5.72 5.55 4.42
CA THR A 81 5.47 6.84 5.08
C THR A 81 4.35 6.69 6.11
N PRO A 82 4.62 6.87 7.42
CA PRO A 82 3.61 6.68 8.46
C PRO A 82 2.58 7.80 8.45
N VAL A 83 1.33 7.45 8.71
CA VAL A 83 0.25 8.41 8.96
C VAL A 83 -0.29 8.20 10.35
N TYR A 84 -0.27 9.26 11.15
CA TYR A 84 -0.83 9.28 12.49
C TYR A 84 -2.17 10.02 12.46
N LEU A 85 -3.24 9.40 12.93
CA LEU A 85 -4.53 10.06 13.14
C LEU A 85 -4.86 10.12 14.64
N ASN A 86 -5.75 11.04 15.03
CA ASN A 86 -6.33 11.14 16.37
C ASN A 86 -5.30 11.20 17.53
N ASN A 87 -4.17 11.85 17.33
CA ASN A 87 -3.04 11.93 18.27
C ASN A 87 -2.47 10.58 18.70
N SER A 88 -2.63 9.54 17.86
CA SER A 88 -2.02 8.23 18.09
C SER A 88 -0.50 8.31 18.03
N THR A 89 0.18 7.58 18.92
CA THR A 89 1.63 7.33 18.86
C THR A 89 1.99 6.14 17.96
N ILE A 90 0.99 5.36 17.56
CA ILE A 90 1.11 4.26 16.60
C ILE A 90 0.55 4.75 15.26
N PRO A 91 1.24 4.55 14.12
CA PRO A 91 0.70 4.88 12.82
C PRO A 91 -0.65 4.20 12.61
N SER A 92 -1.63 4.95 12.12
CA SER A 92 -2.93 4.39 11.72
C SER A 92 -2.81 3.56 10.45
N PHE A 93 -1.96 4.00 9.52
CA PHE A 93 -1.61 3.29 8.29
C PHE A 93 -0.26 3.77 7.78
N TYR A 94 0.30 3.03 6.84
CA TYR A 94 1.44 3.43 6.04
C TYR A 94 1.03 3.65 4.58
N LEU A 95 1.79 4.52 3.92
CA LEU A 95 1.62 4.84 2.51
C LEU A 95 2.91 4.51 1.77
N GLU A 96 2.79 3.88 0.61
CA GLU A 96 3.93 3.57 -0.26
C GLU A 96 3.59 3.81 -1.72
N VAL A 97 4.49 4.46 -2.45
CA VAL A 97 4.40 4.54 -3.91
C VAL A 97 4.75 3.18 -4.54
N ASN A 98 5.59 2.40 -3.84
CA ASN A 98 5.95 1.01 -4.09
C ASN A 98 6.20 0.69 -5.58
N MET A 99 7.10 1.43 -6.23
CA MET A 99 7.57 1.14 -7.60
C MET A 99 8.65 0.06 -7.58
N TRP A 100 8.37 -1.08 -6.95
CA TRP A 100 9.33 -2.13 -6.66
C TRP A 100 10.05 -2.68 -7.91
N ASN A 101 9.40 -2.64 -9.07
CA ASN A 101 9.95 -3.14 -10.33
C ASN A 101 10.35 -2.04 -11.33
N ALA A 102 9.77 -0.83 -11.25
CA ALA A 102 10.07 0.27 -12.16
C ALA A 102 11.33 1.05 -11.77
N LYS A 103 12.49 0.58 -12.22
CA LYS A 103 13.80 1.18 -11.89
C LYS A 103 14.17 2.42 -12.73
N ASN A 104 13.67 2.52 -13.95
CA ASN A 104 13.97 3.62 -14.87
C ASN A 104 12.69 4.11 -15.54
N TYR A 105 12.45 5.40 -15.49
CA TYR A 105 11.29 6.08 -16.06
C TYR A 105 11.56 7.58 -16.17
N ASN A 106 10.82 8.25 -17.04
CA ASN A 106 10.73 9.71 -17.11
C ASN A 106 9.33 10.16 -16.64
N GLY A 107 9.23 11.42 -16.22
CA GLY A 107 7.96 12.01 -15.78
C GLY A 107 7.84 12.07 -14.26
N ASN A 108 6.61 12.27 -13.79
CA ASN A 108 6.34 12.52 -12.37
C ASN A 108 5.25 11.58 -11.86
N TYR A 109 5.36 11.21 -10.59
CA TYR A 109 4.26 10.67 -9.81
C TYR A 109 3.96 11.61 -8.65
N THR A 110 2.81 11.45 -8.03
CA THR A 110 2.40 12.19 -6.84
C THR A 110 1.55 11.26 -5.99
N MET A 111 1.91 11.15 -4.71
CA MET A 111 1.12 10.45 -3.71
C MET A 111 1.01 11.36 -2.49
N VAL A 112 -0.22 11.75 -2.17
CA VAL A 112 -0.51 12.75 -1.13
C VAL A 112 -1.68 12.30 -0.31
N PHE A 113 -1.52 12.32 1.00
CA PHE A 113 -2.60 12.10 1.94
C PHE A 113 -3.03 13.41 2.59
N ASN A 114 -4.34 13.63 2.60
CA ASN A 114 -4.99 14.73 3.30
C ASN A 114 -5.63 14.21 4.60
N PRO A 115 -5.08 14.52 5.78
CA PRO A 115 -5.64 14.08 7.06
C PRO A 115 -7.04 14.64 7.35
N LEU A 116 -7.37 15.84 6.86
CA LEU A 116 -8.66 16.48 7.11
C LEU A 116 -9.81 15.76 6.40
N THR A 117 -9.59 15.36 5.15
CA THR A 117 -10.60 14.64 4.36
C THR A 117 -10.43 13.13 4.41
N ARG A 118 -9.38 12.64 5.09
CA ARG A 118 -8.93 11.24 5.10
C ARG A 118 -8.82 10.65 3.70
N THR A 119 -8.20 11.40 2.79
CA THR A 119 -8.09 11.04 1.37
C THR A 119 -6.64 10.85 0.95
N LEU A 120 -6.31 9.67 0.44
CA LEU A 120 -5.10 9.41 -0.32
C LEU A 120 -5.38 9.72 -1.80
N SER A 121 -4.51 10.52 -2.42
CA SER A 121 -4.54 10.83 -3.85
C SER A 121 -3.27 10.33 -4.50
N VAL A 122 -3.41 9.57 -5.60
CA VAL A 122 -2.31 9.01 -6.37
C VAL A 122 -2.46 9.41 -7.83
N SER A 123 -1.38 9.89 -8.43
CA SER A 123 -1.32 10.25 -9.85
C SER A 123 0.03 9.91 -10.43
N PHE A 124 0.03 9.20 -11.55
CA PHE A 124 1.21 8.82 -12.31
C PHE A 124 1.11 9.40 -13.71
N ASN A 125 2.20 10.02 -14.17
CA ASN A 125 2.39 10.43 -15.56
C ASN A 125 3.83 10.12 -15.93
N LEU A 126 4.07 8.84 -16.22
CA LEU A 126 5.38 8.30 -16.53
C LEU A 126 5.45 7.82 -17.99
N THR A 127 6.63 8.00 -18.57
CA THR A 127 6.98 7.51 -19.91
C THR A 127 8.36 6.85 -19.86
N GLN A 128 8.70 6.08 -20.89
CA GLN A 128 9.96 5.33 -20.94
C GLN A 128 10.18 4.48 -19.68
N VAL A 129 9.09 4.04 -19.06
CA VAL A 129 9.15 3.02 -18.01
C VAL A 129 9.78 1.80 -18.68
N LYS A 130 10.85 1.25 -18.08
CA LYS A 130 11.42 -0.02 -18.51
C LYS A 130 10.80 -1.12 -17.67
N PRO A 131 9.64 -1.66 -18.09
CA PRO A 131 8.96 -2.68 -17.33
C PRO A 131 9.78 -3.97 -17.26
N LEU A 132 9.59 -4.69 -16.16
CA LEU A 132 10.10 -6.05 -15.99
C LEU A 132 8.95 -7.05 -16.24
N GLU A 133 9.20 -8.33 -15.99
CA GLU A 133 8.33 -9.45 -16.41
C GLU A 133 6.92 -9.41 -15.79
N TRP A 134 6.76 -8.80 -14.61
CA TRP A 134 5.51 -8.70 -13.87
C TRP A 134 5.01 -7.25 -13.80
N THR A 135 4.29 -6.91 -12.73
CA THR A 135 3.78 -5.56 -12.49
C THR A 135 4.92 -4.61 -12.13
N ASN A 136 4.78 -3.32 -12.42
CA ASN A 136 5.85 -2.33 -12.21
C ASN A 136 5.88 -1.77 -10.79
N GLY A 137 4.76 -1.84 -10.08
CA GLY A 137 4.59 -1.32 -8.75
C GLY A 137 3.17 -1.46 -8.25
N TYR A 138 2.98 -1.13 -6.98
CA TYR A 138 1.72 -1.24 -6.27
C TYR A 138 1.53 -0.05 -5.31
N PRO A 139 1.33 1.20 -5.80
CA PRO A 139 1.06 2.34 -4.93
C PRO A 139 -0.15 2.07 -4.05
N GLU A 140 -0.02 2.36 -2.76
CA GLU A 140 -0.89 1.72 -1.77
C GLU A 140 -0.97 2.45 -0.43
N ILE A 141 -1.99 2.04 0.33
CA ILE A 141 -2.20 2.28 1.75
C ILE A 141 -2.33 0.92 2.44
N TYR A 142 -1.69 0.73 3.59
CA TYR A 142 -1.79 -0.52 4.33
C TYR A 142 -1.83 -0.34 5.84
N VAL A 143 -2.38 -1.36 6.50
CA VAL A 143 -2.40 -1.54 7.96
C VAL A 143 -1.79 -2.89 8.32
N GLY A 144 -1.23 -3.02 9.52
CA GLY A 144 -0.48 -4.19 9.96
C GLY A 144 1.00 -4.07 9.58
N ARG A 145 1.63 -5.21 9.31
CA ARG A 145 3.05 -5.30 8.99
C ARG A 145 3.27 -6.13 7.74
N LYS A 146 3.70 -5.46 6.68
CA LYS A 146 4.21 -6.12 5.49
C LYS A 146 5.39 -7.01 5.86
N PRO A 147 5.45 -8.26 5.37
CA PRO A 147 6.60 -9.12 5.65
C PRO A 147 7.89 -8.64 4.95
N TRP A 148 7.75 -7.73 3.98
CA TRP A 148 8.85 -7.14 3.20
C TRP A 148 9.66 -6.06 3.93
N ASP A 149 9.13 -5.51 5.02
CA ASP A 149 9.74 -4.42 5.76
C ASP A 149 9.62 -4.62 7.28
N THR A 150 10.02 -3.60 8.05
CA THR A 150 9.94 -3.61 9.52
C THR A 150 8.88 -2.67 10.08
N ALA A 151 8.08 -2.03 9.22
CA ALA A 151 7.09 -1.03 9.60
C ALA A 151 5.80 -1.70 10.10
N TYR A 152 5.14 -1.06 11.07
CA TYR A 152 3.92 -1.60 11.69
C TYR A 152 2.88 -0.50 11.94
N ALA A 153 1.67 -0.67 11.41
CA ALA A 153 0.54 0.21 11.62
C ALA A 153 -0.68 -0.51 12.21
N GLY A 154 -1.55 0.24 12.87
CA GLY A 154 -2.77 -0.27 13.47
C GLY A 154 -2.52 -1.08 14.75
N ASN A 155 -3.48 -1.91 15.14
CA ASN A 155 -3.42 -2.68 16.38
C ASN A 155 -4.08 -4.06 16.32
N ILE A 156 -4.66 -4.44 15.18
CA ILE A 156 -5.37 -5.73 15.04
C ILE A 156 -4.47 -6.86 14.51
N PHE A 157 -3.37 -6.52 13.84
CA PHE A 157 -2.45 -7.49 13.23
C PHE A 157 -1.21 -7.76 14.10
N PRO A 158 -0.51 -8.90 13.93
CA PRO A 158 -0.91 -10.05 13.11
C PRO A 158 -2.04 -10.86 13.78
N MET A 159 -2.97 -11.38 12.98
CA MET A 159 -4.08 -12.22 13.46
C MET A 159 -3.85 -13.68 13.12
N ARG A 160 -3.93 -14.55 14.13
CA ARG A 160 -3.86 -15.99 13.89
C ARG A 160 -5.14 -16.49 13.22
N ILE A 161 -5.00 -17.19 12.10
CA ILE A 161 -6.13 -17.63 11.25
C ILE A 161 -7.13 -18.49 12.04
N GLY A 162 -6.65 -19.42 12.88
CA GLY A 162 -7.52 -20.34 13.62
C GLY A 162 -8.45 -19.70 14.66
N ASN A 163 -8.21 -18.45 15.04
CA ASN A 163 -9.03 -17.72 16.02
C ASN A 163 -9.15 -16.23 15.67
N MET A 164 -9.17 -15.92 14.37
CA MET A 164 -9.21 -14.56 13.87
C MET A 164 -10.56 -13.90 14.20
N THR A 165 -10.52 -12.77 14.91
CA THR A 165 -11.69 -11.91 15.10
C THR A 165 -12.13 -11.36 13.73
N PRO A 166 -13.42 -11.43 13.39
CA PRO A 166 -13.92 -10.80 12.17
C PRO A 166 -13.68 -9.29 12.15
N PHE A 167 -13.38 -8.75 10.98
CA PHE A 167 -13.21 -7.32 10.78
C PHE A 167 -13.72 -6.91 9.41
N MET A 168 -14.14 -5.66 9.28
CA MET A 168 -14.53 -5.03 8.03
C MET A 168 -13.43 -4.13 7.52
N VAL A 169 -13.15 -4.22 6.23
CA VAL A 169 -12.40 -3.22 5.48
C VAL A 169 -13.41 -2.35 4.73
N SER A 170 -13.26 -1.03 4.80
CA SER A 170 -14.17 -0.07 4.17
C SER A 170 -13.43 1.13 3.61
N PHE A 171 -13.83 1.57 2.41
CA PHE A 171 -13.28 2.76 1.75
C PHE A 171 -14.19 3.25 0.62
N TYR A 172 -13.94 4.47 0.16
CA TYR A 172 -14.43 4.97 -1.12
C TYR A 172 -13.27 5.06 -2.12
N ILE A 173 -13.39 4.40 -3.27
CA ILE A 173 -12.42 4.47 -4.37
C ILE A 173 -12.99 5.34 -5.50
N ASN A 174 -12.13 6.13 -6.15
CA ASN A 174 -12.47 6.87 -7.36
C ASN A 174 -11.28 6.90 -8.31
N LEU A 175 -11.38 6.16 -9.41
CA LEU A 175 -10.41 6.13 -10.51
C LEU A 175 -10.81 7.20 -11.54
N THR A 176 -10.01 8.26 -11.61
CA THR A 176 -10.30 9.46 -12.43
C THR A 176 -9.58 9.47 -13.77
N LYS A 177 -8.46 8.78 -13.88
CA LYS A 177 -7.68 8.64 -15.12
C LYS A 177 -7.14 7.23 -15.23
N LEU A 178 -7.21 6.66 -16.43
CA LEU A 178 -6.60 5.39 -16.78
C LEU A 178 -6.31 5.36 -18.27
N ASP A 179 -5.05 5.18 -18.64
CA ASP A 179 -4.65 4.84 -20.01
C ASP A 179 -5.25 3.46 -20.38
N PRO A 180 -6.04 3.33 -21.46
CA PRO A 180 -6.65 2.06 -21.83
C PRO A 180 -5.65 0.98 -22.24
N SER A 181 -4.39 1.35 -22.54
CA SER A 181 -3.34 0.42 -22.95
C SER A 181 -2.54 -0.16 -21.79
N ILE A 182 -2.67 0.41 -20.58
CA ILE A 182 -1.91 -0.06 -19.42
C ILE A 182 -2.55 -1.32 -18.82
N ASN A 183 -1.72 -2.29 -18.45
CA ASN A 183 -2.11 -3.35 -17.51
C ASN A 183 -2.31 -2.74 -16.13
N PHE A 184 -3.45 -3.01 -15.50
CA PHE A 184 -3.85 -2.35 -14.26
C PHE A 184 -4.85 -3.18 -13.47
N ASP A 185 -4.81 -3.08 -12.16
CA ASP A 185 -5.91 -3.52 -11.29
C ASP A 185 -6.22 -2.50 -10.18
N ILE A 186 -7.28 -2.80 -9.44
CA ILE A 186 -7.53 -2.22 -8.12
C ILE A 186 -7.71 -3.42 -7.20
N ALA A 187 -6.83 -3.56 -6.22
CA ALA A 187 -6.77 -4.75 -5.40
C ALA A 187 -6.50 -4.41 -3.94
N SER A 188 -6.92 -5.32 -3.07
CA SER A 188 -6.25 -5.54 -1.81
C SER A 188 -5.27 -6.69 -1.93
N ASP A 189 -4.19 -6.61 -1.16
CA ASP A 189 -3.15 -7.63 -1.01
C ASP A 189 -2.93 -7.85 0.49
N ALA A 190 -2.57 -9.07 0.88
CA ALA A 190 -2.26 -9.40 2.25
C ALA A 190 -1.45 -10.69 2.33
N TRP A 191 -0.72 -10.84 3.43
CA TRP A 191 0.16 -11.99 3.64
C TRP A 191 -0.35 -12.90 4.75
N ILE A 192 -0.53 -14.18 4.43
CA ILE A 192 -0.83 -15.25 5.39
C ILE A 192 0.43 -16.11 5.54
N VAL A 193 1.13 -15.93 6.66
CA VAL A 193 2.48 -16.46 6.83
C VAL A 193 2.61 -17.34 8.06
N ARG A 194 3.64 -18.20 8.06
CA ARG A 194 3.97 -19.07 9.20
C ARG A 194 4.43 -18.24 10.41
N PRO A 195 4.32 -18.77 11.64
CA PRO A 195 4.67 -18.04 12.87
C PRO A 195 6.08 -17.41 12.86
N GLN A 196 7.07 -18.13 12.34
CA GLN A 196 8.46 -17.64 12.27
C GLN A 196 8.63 -16.43 11.35
N ILE A 197 7.74 -16.24 10.37
CA ILE A 197 7.71 -15.07 9.50
C ILE A 197 6.89 -13.97 10.18
N ALA A 198 5.70 -14.32 10.70
CA ALA A 198 4.75 -13.40 11.35
C ALA A 198 5.33 -12.58 12.52
N PHE A 199 6.38 -13.10 13.17
CA PHE A 199 7.03 -12.44 14.31
C PHE A 199 8.50 -12.09 14.07
N SER A 200 8.96 -12.13 12.82
CA SER A 200 10.32 -11.71 12.41
C SER A 200 10.24 -10.57 11.38
N PRO A 201 10.23 -9.30 11.82
CA PRO A 201 10.12 -8.15 10.90
C PRO A 201 11.22 -8.16 9.82
N GLY A 202 10.89 -7.77 8.60
CA GLY A 202 11.81 -7.75 7.45
C GLY A 202 12.19 -9.14 6.91
N THR A 203 11.48 -10.19 7.31
CA THR A 203 11.71 -11.55 6.80
C THR A 203 10.72 -11.86 5.69
N ALA A 204 11.22 -11.99 4.47
CA ALA A 204 10.42 -12.26 3.29
C ALA A 204 9.61 -13.57 3.40
N PRO A 205 8.37 -13.60 2.87
CA PRO A 205 7.60 -14.81 2.67
C PRO A 205 8.30 -15.78 1.71
N GLY A 206 7.98 -17.06 1.80
CA GLY A 206 8.46 -18.06 0.85
C GLY A 206 7.61 -19.32 0.85
N ASN A 207 8.23 -20.45 0.50
CA ASN A 207 7.52 -21.73 0.40
C ASN A 207 6.75 -22.08 1.68
N GLY A 208 5.44 -22.27 1.53
CA GLY A 208 4.48 -22.54 2.58
C GLY A 208 3.68 -21.32 3.03
N ASP A 209 4.14 -20.10 2.76
CA ASP A 209 3.38 -18.87 2.99
C ASP A 209 2.45 -18.56 1.81
N ILE A 210 1.45 -17.70 2.01
CA ILE A 210 0.43 -17.37 1.02
C ILE A 210 0.32 -15.86 0.84
N GLU A 211 0.30 -15.41 -0.40
CA GLU A 211 -0.18 -14.08 -0.82
C GLU A 211 -1.65 -14.22 -1.22
N ILE A 212 -2.52 -13.43 -0.58
CA ILE A 212 -3.96 -13.40 -0.89
C ILE A 212 -4.33 -12.03 -1.43
N MET A 213 -4.84 -12.01 -2.67
CA MET A 213 -5.34 -10.78 -3.28
C MET A 213 -6.86 -10.79 -3.46
N VAL A 214 -7.50 -9.64 -3.23
CA VAL A 214 -8.92 -9.41 -3.53
C VAL A 214 -9.03 -8.25 -4.51
N TRP A 215 -9.29 -8.56 -5.77
CA TRP A 215 -9.40 -7.56 -6.83
C TRP A 215 -10.82 -7.01 -6.89
N LEU A 216 -10.94 -5.74 -7.28
CA LEU A 216 -12.20 -5.03 -7.53
C LEU A 216 -12.35 -4.60 -8.98
N PHE A 217 -11.23 -4.51 -9.70
CA PHE A 217 -11.17 -4.12 -11.10
C PHE A 217 -9.89 -4.67 -11.73
N SER A 218 -9.92 -4.93 -13.02
CA SER A 218 -8.71 -5.20 -13.82
C SER A 218 -8.89 -4.70 -15.25
N GLN A 219 -7.79 -4.27 -15.87
CA GLN A 219 -7.68 -3.90 -17.27
C GLN A 219 -6.40 -4.48 -17.83
N ASN A 220 -6.49 -5.27 -18.92
CA ASN A 220 -5.36 -5.92 -19.60
C ASN A 220 -4.44 -6.76 -18.69
N LEU A 221 -4.85 -6.99 -17.44
CA LEU A 221 -4.12 -7.71 -16.43
C LEU A 221 -4.97 -8.89 -15.95
N GLN A 222 -4.29 -9.98 -15.64
CA GLN A 222 -4.85 -11.22 -15.14
C GLN A 222 -4.03 -11.64 -13.93
N PRO A 223 -4.66 -12.18 -12.88
CA PRO A 223 -3.92 -12.73 -11.76
C PRO A 223 -2.95 -13.82 -12.21
N ALA A 224 -1.87 -14.01 -11.46
CA ALA A 224 -0.91 -15.06 -11.77
C ALA A 224 -1.54 -16.46 -11.69
N GLY A 225 -1.04 -17.38 -12.52
CA GLY A 225 -1.43 -18.79 -12.49
C GLY A 225 -2.64 -19.10 -13.35
N GLU A 226 -3.52 -19.95 -12.84
CA GLU A 226 -4.71 -20.44 -13.55
C GLU A 226 -5.99 -20.27 -12.72
N GLN A 227 -7.12 -20.16 -13.41
CA GLN A 227 -8.41 -20.13 -12.75
C GLN A 227 -8.76 -21.54 -12.24
N VAL A 228 -8.92 -21.69 -10.93
CA VAL A 228 -9.22 -22.97 -10.26
C VAL A 228 -10.67 -23.09 -9.79
N GLY A 229 -11.42 -21.99 -9.78
CA GLY A 229 -12.82 -22.04 -9.37
C GLY A 229 -13.53 -20.70 -9.37
N LYS A 230 -14.68 -20.68 -8.68
CA LYS A 230 -15.46 -19.50 -8.38
C LYS A 230 -16.03 -19.59 -6.97
N VAL A 231 -16.19 -18.45 -6.32
CA VAL A 231 -16.86 -18.33 -5.01
C VAL A 231 -17.81 -17.15 -4.99
N VAL A 232 -18.79 -17.20 -4.11
CA VAL A 232 -19.69 -16.08 -3.84
C VAL A 232 -19.36 -15.54 -2.46
N VAL A 233 -18.98 -14.26 -2.38
CA VAL A 233 -18.68 -13.57 -1.13
C VAL A 233 -19.59 -12.34 -1.01
N PRO A 234 -20.35 -12.18 0.09
CA PRO A 234 -21.15 -10.99 0.31
C PRO A 234 -20.24 -9.78 0.55
N ILE A 235 -20.44 -8.72 -0.22
CA ILE A 235 -19.75 -7.44 -0.07
C ILE A 235 -20.77 -6.30 -0.19
N TYR A 236 -20.41 -5.12 0.29
CA TYR A 236 -21.20 -3.91 0.08
C TYR A 236 -20.59 -3.08 -1.04
N ILE A 237 -21.42 -2.72 -2.03
CA ILE A 237 -21.09 -1.75 -3.07
C ILE A 237 -22.11 -0.62 -2.99
N ASN A 238 -21.64 0.62 -2.78
CA ASN A 238 -22.49 1.79 -2.57
C ASN A 238 -23.59 1.53 -1.51
N HIS A 239 -23.18 0.99 -0.37
CA HIS A 239 -24.04 0.63 0.77
C HIS A 239 -25.10 -0.44 0.50
N THR A 240 -25.08 -1.08 -0.68
CA THR A 240 -25.96 -2.20 -1.01
C THR A 240 -25.21 -3.51 -0.83
N LEU A 241 -25.78 -4.44 -0.07
CA LEU A 241 -25.25 -5.80 0.05
C LEU A 241 -25.43 -6.54 -1.27
N VAL A 242 -24.34 -7.05 -1.83
CA VAL A 242 -24.29 -7.80 -3.07
C VAL A 242 -23.59 -9.13 -2.82
N ASN A 243 -24.20 -10.22 -3.28
CA ASN A 243 -23.56 -11.52 -3.35
C ASN A 243 -22.62 -11.56 -4.57
N ALA A 244 -21.41 -11.02 -4.40
CA ALA A 244 -20.46 -10.87 -5.49
C ALA A 244 -19.80 -12.21 -5.83
N THR A 245 -19.79 -12.56 -7.12
CA THR A 245 -19.10 -13.76 -7.62
C THR A 245 -17.66 -13.40 -7.98
N PHE A 246 -16.70 -14.16 -7.46
CA PHE A 246 -15.29 -14.02 -7.77
C PHE A 246 -14.78 -15.28 -8.47
N GLN A 247 -13.99 -15.13 -9.52
CA GLN A 247 -13.10 -16.16 -10.03
C GLN A 247 -11.96 -16.33 -9.02
N VAL A 248 -11.56 -17.57 -8.77
CA VAL A 248 -10.41 -17.88 -7.93
C VAL A 248 -9.27 -18.30 -8.84
N TRP A 249 -8.15 -17.59 -8.74
CA TRP A 249 -6.92 -17.84 -9.48
C TRP A 249 -5.84 -18.32 -8.51
N GLU A 250 -5.07 -19.34 -8.91
CA GLU A 250 -4.03 -19.95 -8.08
C GLU A 250 -2.72 -20.08 -8.86
N MET A 251 -1.61 -19.73 -8.21
CA MET A 251 -0.27 -20.14 -8.58
C MET A 251 0.41 -20.79 -7.37
N LYS A 252 0.56 -22.12 -7.40
CA LYS A 252 1.08 -22.92 -6.27
C LYS A 252 2.46 -22.53 -5.76
N SER A 253 3.28 -21.95 -6.63
CA SER A 253 4.61 -21.49 -6.27
C SER A 253 5.00 -20.37 -7.23
N VAL A 254 5.02 -19.15 -6.71
CA VAL A 254 5.46 -17.96 -7.44
C VAL A 254 6.95 -18.07 -7.80
N PRO A 255 7.36 -17.95 -9.08
CA PRO A 255 8.75 -18.19 -9.49
C PRO A 255 9.81 -17.32 -8.82
N TRP A 256 9.44 -16.12 -8.36
CA TRP A 256 10.37 -15.15 -7.78
C TRP A 256 10.50 -15.19 -6.26
N GLY A 257 9.75 -16.07 -5.57
CA GLY A 257 9.96 -16.25 -4.13
C GLY A 257 9.28 -17.47 -3.48
N GLY A 258 8.48 -18.22 -4.24
CA GLY A 258 8.08 -19.58 -3.90
C GLY A 258 6.90 -19.72 -2.95
N TRP A 259 6.26 -18.63 -2.55
CA TRP A 259 4.98 -18.67 -1.84
C TRP A 259 3.84 -19.08 -2.79
N GLU A 260 2.72 -19.50 -2.22
CA GLU A 260 1.48 -19.74 -2.96
C GLU A 260 0.74 -18.41 -3.15
N TYR A 261 0.24 -18.17 -4.36
CA TYR A 261 -0.54 -16.98 -4.68
C TYR A 261 -1.98 -17.39 -4.96
N ILE A 262 -2.93 -16.74 -4.28
CA ILE A 262 -4.36 -16.89 -4.56
C ILE A 262 -5.00 -15.52 -4.71
N ALA A 263 -5.70 -15.31 -5.84
CA ALA A 263 -6.44 -14.09 -6.10
C ALA A 263 -7.94 -14.34 -6.32
N PHE A 264 -8.75 -13.48 -5.70
CA PHE A 264 -10.19 -13.40 -5.92
C PHE A 264 -10.45 -12.26 -6.91
N ARG A 265 -10.72 -12.61 -8.16
CA ARG A 265 -10.99 -11.65 -9.24
C ARG A 265 -12.48 -11.50 -9.50
N PRO A 266 -13.02 -10.28 -9.68
CA PRO A 266 -14.43 -10.08 -10.02
C PRO A 266 -14.87 -10.88 -11.26
N ASP A 267 -16.03 -11.56 -11.17
CA ASP A 267 -16.63 -12.30 -12.27
C ASP A 267 -17.88 -11.56 -12.78
N GLY A 268 -17.74 -10.82 -13.88
CA GLY A 268 -18.86 -10.09 -14.50
C GLY A 268 -19.26 -8.77 -13.82
N TRP A 269 -18.48 -8.29 -12.85
CA TRP A 269 -18.66 -6.97 -12.22
C TRP A 269 -17.31 -6.26 -12.03
N LYS A 270 -17.37 -4.97 -11.71
CA LYS A 270 -16.20 -4.16 -11.39
C LYS A 270 -16.56 -2.97 -10.53
N VAL A 271 -15.59 -2.48 -9.75
CA VAL A 271 -15.69 -1.20 -9.04
C VAL A 271 -14.47 -0.36 -9.36
N THR A 272 -14.70 0.74 -10.08
CA THR A 272 -13.69 1.79 -10.28
C THR A 272 -14.02 3.06 -9.50
N ASN A 273 -15.30 3.23 -9.13
CA ASN A 273 -15.83 4.38 -8.41
C ASN A 273 -16.96 3.93 -7.48
N GLY A 274 -16.82 4.16 -6.18
CA GLY A 274 -17.87 3.82 -5.21
C GLY A 274 -17.37 3.50 -3.81
N TYR A 275 -18.32 3.39 -2.88
CA TYR A 275 -18.06 2.85 -1.55
C TYR A 275 -18.00 1.33 -1.62
N VAL A 276 -16.96 0.75 -1.03
CA VAL A 276 -16.77 -0.68 -0.93
C VAL A 276 -16.53 -1.04 0.52
N SER A 277 -17.20 -2.09 0.98
CA SER A 277 -16.92 -2.70 2.28
C SER A 277 -17.02 -4.21 2.18
N TYR A 278 -16.10 -4.94 2.79
CA TYR A 278 -16.15 -6.40 2.85
C TYR A 278 -15.42 -6.94 4.09
N GLU A 279 -15.72 -8.19 4.45
CA GLU A 279 -15.11 -8.90 5.58
C GLU A 279 -13.99 -9.84 5.06
N PRO A 280 -12.70 -9.55 5.33
CA PRO A 280 -11.60 -10.40 4.89
C PRO A 280 -11.68 -11.86 5.36
N ASN A 281 -12.26 -12.11 6.53
CA ASN A 281 -12.45 -13.46 7.05
C ASN A 281 -13.23 -14.36 6.09
N LEU A 282 -14.15 -13.81 5.28
CA LEU A 282 -14.92 -14.59 4.31
C LEU A 282 -14.06 -15.06 3.14
N PHE A 283 -13.11 -14.23 2.68
CA PHE A 283 -12.14 -14.61 1.65
C PHE A 283 -11.15 -15.65 2.20
N ILE A 284 -10.67 -15.47 3.42
CA ILE A 284 -9.77 -16.43 4.09
C ILE A 284 -10.47 -17.77 4.33
N LYS A 285 -11.76 -17.75 4.69
CA LYS A 285 -12.57 -18.97 4.78
C LYS A 285 -12.73 -19.64 3.41
N ALA A 286 -12.98 -18.87 2.35
CA ALA A 286 -13.09 -19.40 0.99
C ALA A 286 -11.76 -20.01 0.50
N LEU A 287 -10.63 -19.37 0.82
CA LEU A 287 -9.27 -19.81 0.50
C LEU A 287 -8.96 -21.22 1.02
N SER A 288 -9.53 -21.63 2.16
CA SER A 288 -9.35 -22.99 2.70
C SER A 288 -9.85 -24.12 1.79
N ASN A 289 -10.71 -23.82 0.81
CA ASN A 289 -11.15 -24.81 -0.19
C ASN A 289 -10.16 -24.99 -1.35
N PHE A 290 -9.19 -24.08 -1.50
CA PHE A 290 -8.25 -24.06 -2.62
C PHE A 290 -6.82 -24.38 -2.18
N THR A 291 -6.51 -24.16 -0.91
CA THR A 291 -5.21 -24.50 -0.32
C THR A 291 -5.13 -25.99 0.04
N SER A 292 -3.97 -26.60 -0.17
CA SER A 292 -3.75 -28.04 0.07
C SER A 292 -3.31 -28.39 1.51
N TYR A 293 -3.09 -27.39 2.36
CA TYR A 293 -2.55 -27.56 3.71
C TYR A 293 -3.30 -26.74 4.75
N ASN A 294 -3.16 -27.14 6.01
CA ASN A 294 -3.86 -26.51 7.12
C ASN A 294 -3.18 -25.20 7.55
N ILE A 295 -3.88 -24.09 7.34
CA ILE A 295 -3.41 -22.74 7.69
C ILE A 295 -3.85 -22.24 9.07
N THR A 296 -4.48 -23.07 9.90
CA THR A 296 -5.02 -22.67 11.23
C THR A 296 -3.96 -22.03 12.15
N ASN A 297 -2.69 -22.43 12.02
CA ASN A 297 -1.56 -21.89 12.80
C ASN A 297 -0.82 -20.73 12.13
N TYR A 298 -1.27 -20.28 10.96
CA TYR A 298 -0.70 -19.15 10.24
C TYR A 298 -1.27 -17.84 10.77
N TYR A 299 -0.68 -16.74 10.31
CA TYR A 299 -1.05 -15.40 10.70
C TYR A 299 -1.28 -14.53 9.47
N LEU A 300 -2.41 -13.83 9.44
CA LEU A 300 -2.62 -12.69 8.56
C LEU A 300 -1.82 -11.51 9.14
N THR A 301 -0.85 -10.96 8.42
CA THR A 301 0.08 -9.96 8.97
C THR A 301 -0.33 -8.51 8.70
N ASP A 302 -1.16 -8.30 7.69
CA ASP A 302 -1.49 -6.99 7.16
C ASP A 302 -2.76 -7.03 6.30
N TRP A 303 -3.20 -5.83 5.89
CA TRP A 303 -4.15 -5.64 4.80
C TRP A 303 -3.76 -4.39 4.03
N GLU A 304 -3.43 -4.59 2.77
CA GLU A 304 -2.98 -3.58 1.83
C GLU A 304 -4.12 -3.24 0.86
N PHE A 305 -4.14 -2.01 0.37
CA PHE A 305 -5.03 -1.59 -0.72
C PHE A 305 -4.30 -0.66 -1.66
N GLY A 306 -4.32 -1.00 -2.95
CA GLY A 306 -3.59 -0.27 -3.97
C GLY A 306 -4.00 -0.68 -5.37
N THR A 307 -3.08 -0.44 -6.30
CA THR A 307 -3.28 -0.73 -7.71
C THR A 307 -2.00 -1.28 -8.30
N GLU A 308 -1.98 -2.52 -8.77
CA GLU A 308 -0.90 -3.00 -9.60
C GLU A 308 -0.98 -2.32 -10.96
N TRP A 309 0.17 -1.94 -11.52
CA TRP A 309 0.19 -1.24 -12.80
C TRP A 309 1.40 -1.61 -13.63
N GLY A 310 1.21 -1.63 -14.95
CA GLY A 310 2.26 -1.76 -15.95
C GLY A 310 2.93 -3.13 -15.99
N THR A 311 3.15 -3.71 -17.16
CA THR A 311 4.01 -4.90 -17.34
C THR A 311 4.90 -4.70 -18.55
N MET A 312 5.67 -5.72 -18.94
CA MET A 312 6.44 -5.71 -20.19
C MET A 312 5.61 -5.38 -21.44
N THR A 313 4.28 -5.58 -21.39
CA THR A 313 3.37 -5.28 -22.51
C THR A 313 2.72 -3.89 -22.44
N SER A 314 2.99 -3.09 -21.41
CA SER A 314 2.37 -1.76 -21.21
C SER A 314 3.07 -0.62 -21.97
N ASN A 315 3.80 -0.92 -23.04
CA ASN A 315 4.42 0.07 -23.95
C ASN A 315 5.30 1.16 -23.27
N GLY A 316 5.75 0.91 -22.04
CA GLY A 316 6.60 1.84 -21.28
C GLY A 316 5.88 3.13 -20.82
N THR A 317 4.56 3.14 -20.71
CA THR A 317 3.78 4.28 -20.18
C THR A 317 3.04 3.92 -18.89
N ALA A 318 2.87 4.91 -18.03
CA ALA A 318 1.97 4.82 -16.89
C ALA A 318 1.24 6.15 -16.69
N TYR A 319 -0.02 6.20 -17.14
CA TYR A 319 -0.87 7.38 -16.99
C TYR A 319 -2.18 6.98 -16.31
N PHE A 320 -2.26 7.21 -15.01
CA PHE A 320 -3.44 6.92 -14.21
C PHE A 320 -3.54 7.85 -12.99
N SER A 321 -4.74 7.97 -12.43
CA SER A 321 -4.95 8.72 -11.19
C SER A 321 -6.16 8.18 -10.46
N TRP A 322 -6.03 7.98 -9.15
CA TRP A 322 -7.11 7.53 -8.29
C TRP A 322 -7.04 8.20 -6.92
N THR A 323 -8.17 8.17 -6.20
CA THR A 323 -8.25 8.58 -4.80
C THR A 323 -8.93 7.52 -3.97
N VAL A 324 -8.44 7.31 -2.76
CA VAL A 324 -9.09 6.49 -1.73
C VAL A 324 -9.43 7.39 -0.55
N SER A 325 -10.69 7.40 -0.14
CA SER A 325 -11.16 8.15 1.02
C SER A 325 -11.70 7.23 2.10
N ASN A 326 -11.49 7.63 3.36
CA ASN A 326 -12.01 6.93 4.54
C ASN A 326 -11.64 5.44 4.59
N PHE A 327 -10.41 5.10 4.18
CA PHE A 327 -9.87 3.77 4.40
C PHE A 327 -9.88 3.45 5.90
N SER A 328 -10.42 2.29 6.24
CA SER A 328 -10.57 1.83 7.62
C SER A 328 -10.74 0.33 7.72
N GLU A 329 -10.19 -0.20 8.80
CA GLU A 329 -10.38 -1.52 9.34
C GLU A 329 -11.15 -1.43 10.67
N THR A 330 -12.15 -2.26 10.89
CA THR A 330 -12.98 -2.23 12.11
C THR A 330 -13.34 -3.64 12.53
N LEU A 331 -12.97 -4.03 13.75
CA LEU A 331 -13.38 -5.32 14.34
C LEU A 331 -14.91 -5.38 14.45
N LEU A 332 -15.48 -6.57 14.21
CA LEU A 332 -16.91 -6.86 14.24
C LEU A 332 -17.37 -7.50 15.56
#